data_AF-A0A6J5UBA0-F1
#
_entry.id   AF-A0A6J5UBA0-F1
#
_cell.length_a   1.000
_cell.length_b   1.000
_cell.length_c   1.000
_cell.angle_alpha   90.00
_cell.angle_beta   90.00
_cell.angle_gamma   90.00
#
_symmetry.space_group_name_H-M   'P 1'
#
loop_
_entity.id
_entity.type
_entity.pdbx_description
1 polymer ?
#
loop_
_entity_poly.entity_id
_entity_poly.type
_entity_poly.pdbx_seq_one_letter_code
_entity_poly.pdbx_strand_id
1 'polypeptide(L)'
;MEVRIKAHKLTEAIQVLDHLIKLEPEDYEWQLLKANAHSYMGEFELATSKFEEILAEDPLRVEAYHGLVMLACNPPRNWRMW
;
A
#
# COMPACT_ATOMS: atom_id res chain seq x y z
N MET A 1 -10.16 13.76 -16.93
CA MET A 1 -11.31 13.00 -16.36
C MET A 1 -10.86 11.66 -15.78
N GLU A 2 -10.01 10.91 -16.49
CA GLU A 2 -9.52 9.58 -16.08
C GLU A 2 -8.83 9.52 -14.71
N VAL A 3 -8.01 10.52 -14.35
CA VAL A 3 -7.30 10.55 -13.04
C VAL A 3 -8.28 10.58 -11.86
N ARG A 4 -9.37 11.33 -11.96
CA ARG A 4 -10.40 11.42 -10.92
C ARG A 4 -11.17 10.10 -10.79
N ILE A 5 -11.44 9.42 -11.91
CA ILE A 5 -12.10 8.11 -11.93
C ILE A 5 -11.19 7.06 -11.29
N LYS A 6 -9.89 7.07 -11.59
CA LYS A 6 -8.92 6.16 -10.98
C LYS A 6 -8.81 6.37 -9.46
N ALA A 7 -8.69 7.60 -9.01
CA ALA A 7 -8.64 7.92 -7.58
C ALA A 7 -9.90 7.45 -6.84
N HIS A 8 -11.09 7.71 -7.41
CA HIS A 8 -12.35 7.27 -6.81
C HIS A 8 -12.43 5.74 -6.66
N LYS A 9 -12.03 4.99 -7.71
CA LYS A 9 -11.99 3.52 -7.67
C LYS A 9 -11.00 2.97 -6.64
N LEU A 10 -9.86 3.65 -6.44
CA LEU A 10 -8.89 3.26 -5.41
C LEU A 10 -9.44 3.50 -4.00
N THR A 11 -10.19 4.58 -3.79
CA THR A 11 -10.87 4.82 -2.50
C THR A 11 -11.92 3.74 -2.20
N GLU A 12 -12.73 3.35 -3.18
CA GLU A 12 -13.68 2.24 -3.02
C GLU A 12 -12.98 0.91 -2.75
N ALA A 13 -11.87 0.63 -3.45
CA ALA A 13 -11.07 -0.56 -3.21
C ALA A 13 -10.53 -0.62 -1.78
N ILE A 14 -10.03 0.49 -1.24
CA ILE A 14 -9.58 0.57 0.15
C ILE A 14 -10.72 0.28 1.13
N GLN A 15 -11.93 0.79 0.87
CA GLN A 15 -13.09 0.50 1.73
C GLN A 15 -13.44 -0.99 1.73
N VAL A 16 -13.43 -1.64 0.57
CA VAL A 16 -13.67 -3.08 0.46
C VAL A 16 -12.58 -3.85 1.23
N LEU A 17 -11.32 -3.47 1.07
CA LEU A 17 -10.19 -4.07 1.78
C LEU A 17 -10.31 -3.89 3.30
N ASP A 18 -10.78 -2.73 3.78
CA ASP A 18 -11.04 -2.51 5.20
C ASP A 18 -12.11 -3.45 5.76
N HIS A 19 -13.12 -3.80 4.95
CA HIS A 19 -14.11 -4.79 5.33
C HIS A 19 -13.52 -6.20 5.35
N LEU A 20 -12.71 -6.57 4.36
CA LEU A 20 -12.07 -7.88 4.28
C LEU A 20 -11.08 -8.10 5.44
N ILE A 21 -10.25 -7.10 5.77
CA ILE A 21 -9.34 -7.15 6.93
C ILE A 21 -10.10 -7.36 8.24
N LYS A 22 -11.30 -6.79 8.39
CA LYS A 22 -12.12 -7.02 9.59
C LYS A 22 -12.69 -8.43 9.66
N LEU A 23 -12.97 -9.05 8.51
CA LEU A 23 -13.51 -10.41 8.43
C LEU A 23 -12.38 -11.45 8.59
N GLU A 24 -11.22 -11.17 8.00
CA GLU A 24 -10.07 -12.07 7.91
C GLU A 24 -8.79 -11.32 8.33
N PRO A 25 -8.64 -11.00 9.62
CA PRO A 25 -7.51 -10.18 10.09
C PRO A 25 -6.15 -10.89 9.97
N GLU A 26 -6.15 -12.22 9.95
CA GLU A 26 -4.95 -13.06 9.79
C GLU A 26 -4.53 -13.21 8.33
N ASP A 27 -5.40 -12.86 7.38
CA ASP A 27 -5.05 -12.84 5.96
C ASP A 27 -4.40 -11.50 5.60
N TYR A 28 -3.08 -11.52 5.67
CA TYR A 28 -2.22 -10.39 5.33
C TYR A 28 -2.25 -10.03 3.84
N GLU A 29 -2.83 -10.85 2.95
CA GLU A 29 -3.00 -10.50 1.54
C GLU A 29 -3.86 -9.24 1.40
N TRP A 30 -4.89 -9.09 2.23
CA TRP A 30 -5.74 -7.89 2.24
C TRP A 30 -4.97 -6.65 2.69
N GLN A 31 -4.06 -6.81 3.67
CA GLN A 31 -3.21 -5.72 4.15
C GLN A 31 -2.19 -5.31 3.07
N LEU A 32 -1.61 -6.28 2.35
CA LEU A 32 -0.71 -6.05 1.22
C LEU A 32 -1.42 -5.31 0.08
N LEU A 33 -2.61 -5.76 -0.31
CA LEU A 33 -3.41 -5.11 -1.36
C LEU A 33 -3.78 -3.68 -0.97
N LYS A 34 -4.06 -3.42 0.31
CA LYS A 34 -4.35 -2.08 0.82
C LYS A 34 -3.12 -1.17 0.75
N ALA A 35 -1.95 -1.65 1.17
CA ALA A 35 -0.69 -0.91 1.05
C ALA A 35 -0.38 -0.55 -0.42
N ASN A 36 -0.58 -1.50 -1.34
CA ASN A 36 -0.45 -1.27 -2.78
C ASN A 36 -1.44 -0.21 -3.28
N ALA A 37 -2.70 -0.24 -2.84
CA ALA A 37 -3.70 0.77 -3.21
C ALA A 37 -3.27 2.19 -2.79
N HIS A 38 -2.73 2.34 -1.57
CA HIS A 38 -2.16 3.61 -1.09
C HIS A 38 -0.96 4.06 -1.95
N SER A 39 -0.08 3.13 -2.36
CA SER A 39 1.00 3.41 -3.31
C SER A 39 0.47 3.96 -4.64
N TYR A 40 -0.59 3.37 -5.20
CA TYR A 40 -1.20 3.84 -6.45
C TYR A 40 -1.90 5.20 -6.31
N MET A 41 -2.35 5.55 -5.09
CA MET A 41 -2.90 6.88 -4.78
C MET A 41 -1.81 7.94 -4.59
N GLY A 42 -0.54 7.56 -4.52
CA GLY A 42 0.58 8.46 -4.26
C GLY A 42 0.81 8.76 -2.77
N GLU A 43 0.16 7.99 -1.89
CA GLU A 43 0.28 8.09 -0.43
C GLU A 43 1.46 7.25 0.03
N PHE A 44 2.66 7.60 -0.46
CA PHE A 44 3.85 6.77 -0.36
C PHE A 44 4.31 6.53 1.08
N GLU A 45 4.27 7.55 1.94
CA GLU A 45 4.65 7.42 3.35
C GLU A 45 3.73 6.44 4.09
N LEU A 46 2.42 6.48 3.79
CA LEU A 46 1.45 5.56 4.36
C LEU A 46 1.66 4.14 3.83
N ALA A 47 1.90 3.99 2.52
CA ALA A 47 2.19 2.69 1.93
C ALA A 47 3.46 2.06 2.53
N THR A 48 4.54 2.84 2.70
CA THR A 48 5.78 2.41 3.37
C THR A 48 5.50 1.90 4.77
N SER A 49 4.82 2.69 5.60
CA SER A 49 4.46 2.30 6.98
C SER A 49 3.68 0.98 6.99
N LYS A 50 2.75 0.78 6.05
CA LYS A 50 1.95 -0.45 5.98
C LYS A 50 2.77 -1.66 5.57
N PHE A 51 3.71 -1.53 4.65
CA PHE A 51 4.62 -2.63 4.32
C PHE A 51 5.57 -2.97 5.48
N GLU A 52 6.05 -1.97 6.23
CA GLU A 52 6.88 -2.17 7.42
C GLU A 52 6.12 -2.87 8.55
N GLU A 53 4.85 -2.51 8.78
CA GLU A 53 3.97 -3.20 9.72
C GLU A 53 3.81 -4.69 9.35
N ILE A 54 3.60 -5.00 8.07
CA ILE A 54 3.48 -6.39 7.59
C ILE A 54 4.78 -7.16 7.83
N LEU A 55 5.93 -6.54 7.60
CA LEU A 55 7.24 -7.16 7.83
C LEU A 55 7.60 -7.31 9.31
N ALA A 56 7.05 -6.47 10.18
CA ALA A 56 7.23 -6.61 11.62
C ALA A 56 6.54 -7.88 12.16
N GLU A 57 5.39 -8.24 11.57
CA GLU A 57 4.64 -9.45 11.90
C GLU A 57 5.14 -10.69 11.15
N ASP A 58 5.45 -10.54 9.85
CA ASP A 58 6.00 -11.59 8.99
C ASP A 58 7.26 -11.12 8.25
N PRO A 59 8.44 -11.30 8.87
CA PRO A 59 9.72 -10.85 8.30
C PRO A 59 10.11 -11.52 6.97
N LEU A 60 9.45 -12.61 6.57
CA LEU A 60 9.76 -13.33 5.33
C LEU A 60 8.79 -13.01 4.19
N ARG A 61 7.90 -12.03 4.38
CA ARG A 61 6.94 -11.61 3.35
C ARG A 61 7.61 -10.92 2.17
N VAL A 62 7.86 -11.67 1.11
CA VAL A 62 8.56 -11.18 -0.10
C VAL A 62 7.78 -10.04 -0.78
N GLU A 63 6.46 -10.12 -0.78
CA GLU A 63 5.56 -9.14 -1.39
C GLU A 63 5.68 -7.76 -0.74
N ALA A 64 5.91 -7.70 0.58
CA ALA A 64 6.10 -6.44 1.29
C ALA A 64 7.42 -5.78 0.91
N TYR A 65 8.51 -6.55 0.81
CA TYR A 65 9.79 -6.04 0.29
C TYR A 65 9.68 -5.57 -1.15
N HIS A 66 8.96 -6.31 -2.01
CA HIS A 66 8.70 -5.89 -3.38
C HIS A 66 7.96 -4.55 -3.42
N GLY A 67 6.94 -4.35 -2.57
CA GLY A 67 6.23 -3.08 -2.42
C GLY A 67 7.17 -1.92 -2.04
N LEU A 68 8.05 -2.13 -1.06
CA LEU A 68 9.04 -1.13 -0.64
C LEU A 68 10.04 -0.79 -1.76
N VAL A 69 10.52 -1.78 -2.50
CA VAL A 69 11.41 -1.56 -3.66
C VAL A 69 10.69 -0.72 -4.73
N MET A 70 9.43 -1.04 -5.03
CA MET A 70 8.64 -0.29 -6.01
C MET A 70 8.43 1.18 -5.60
N LEU A 71 8.17 1.43 -4.30
CA LEU A 71 8.08 2.78 -3.75
C LEU A 71 9.41 3.54 -3.87
N ALA A 72 10.53 2.90 -3.53
CA ALA A 72 11.85 3.50 -3.64
C ALA A 72 12.29 3.78 -5.08
N CYS A 73 11.84 2.97 -6.05
CA CYS A 73 12.10 3.17 -7.48
C CYS A 73 11.27 4.32 -8.09
N ASN A 74 10.13 4.68 -7.51
CA ASN A 74 9.32 5.83 -7.92
C ASN A 74 9.14 6.85 -6.78
N PRO A 75 10.25 7.40 -6.28
CA PRO A 75 10.20 8.19 -5.07
C PRO A 75 9.54 9.55 -5.34
N PRO A 76 8.84 10.13 -4.35
CA PRO A 76 8.21 11.42 -4.53
C PRO A 76 9.29 12.48 -4.86
N ARG A 77 8.94 13.46 -5.71
CA ARG A 77 9.87 14.42 -6.34
C ARG A 77 10.80 15.17 -5.37
N ASN A 78 10.46 15.16 -4.08
CA ASN A 78 11.10 15.82 -2.95
C ASN A 78 12.10 14.94 -2.17
N TRP A 79 12.26 13.65 -2.50
CA TRP A 79 13.19 12.77 -1.76
C TRP A 79 14.69 13.03 -2.02
N ARG A 80 15.04 13.72 -3.13
CA ARG A 80 16.44 14.02 -3.53
C ARG A 80 17.00 15.33 -2.95
N MET A 81 16.42 15.86 -1.87
CA MET A 81 16.86 17.12 -1.25
C MET A 81 17.57 16.94 0.10
N TRP A 82 18.21 15.79 0.32
CA TRP A 82 19.16 15.59 1.42
C TRP A 82 20.34 14.76 0.93
#